data_AF-S4R9D8-F1
#
_entry.id   AF-S4R9D8-F1
#
_cell.length_a   1.000
_cell.length_b   1.000
_cell.length_c   1.000
_cell.angle_alpha   90.00
_cell.angle_beta   90.00
_cell.angle_gamma   90.00
#
_symmetry.space_group_name_H-M   'P 1'
#
loop_
_entity.id
_entity.type
_entity.pdbx_description
1 polymer ?
#
loop_
_entity_poly.entity_id
_entity_poly.type
_entity_poly.pdbx_seq_one_letter_code
_entity_poly.pdbx_strand_id
1 'polypeptide(L)'
;QVHIENIRWGDSKATVESQFQSHTDLHNMIEVIGERVEEAKLLEKKAEMCSNEEYMQLISDISTSYMKDVSKLNDFVGRATAELIWLNQHEEREIAYDWSDHSLPNLAAKKDSHSELLKEMERKEITINRIQGLGNQMLQNNHPAVDSIEAFMGALQTQWSWLLQLRQCIEVHLQENTTYQQFFSDAKEAELFLKRQHEVIRQKYTCDKHASLEHVEQLLQNLAEERDSYMNYRQTVANVAGRAKTIVQLKPRHPDHPVHSALPIKALCEYKLDEMMIAPGDQCIHTDYLSRWYM
;
A
#
# COMPACT_ATOMS: atom_id res chain seq x y z
N GLN A 1 -44.26 23.04 12.07
CA GLN A 1 -43.02 22.90 12.85
C GLN A 1 -42.00 22.26 11.93
N VAL A 2 -41.11 23.07 11.34
CA VAL A 2 -40.19 22.65 10.29
C VAL A 2 -39.08 21.81 10.93
N HIS A 3 -38.98 20.54 10.51
CA HIS A 3 -38.23 19.47 11.17
C HIS A 3 -36.77 19.39 10.71
N ILE A 4 -36.10 20.53 10.50
CA ILE A 4 -34.71 20.57 10.03
C ILE A 4 -33.72 20.16 11.13
N GLU A 5 -34.08 20.36 12.40
CA GLU A 5 -33.23 20.00 13.56
C GLU A 5 -33.03 18.48 13.76
N ASN A 6 -33.83 17.63 13.08
CA ASN A 6 -33.77 16.16 13.21
C ASN A 6 -33.21 15.45 11.96
N ILE A 7 -32.64 16.18 11.00
CA ILE A 7 -32.05 15.55 9.82
C ILE A 7 -30.74 14.88 10.24
N ARG A 8 -30.71 13.54 10.19
CA ARG A 8 -29.47 12.78 10.37
C ARG A 8 -28.51 13.10 9.23
N TRP A 9 -27.31 13.52 9.57
CA TRP A 9 -26.24 13.74 8.59
C TRP A 9 -25.86 12.43 7.88
N GLY A 10 -25.58 12.52 6.58
CA GLY A 10 -25.19 11.38 5.77
C GLY A 10 -23.89 10.75 6.28
N ASP A 11 -23.84 9.42 6.25
CA ASP A 11 -22.72 8.57 6.68
C ASP A 11 -21.81 8.15 5.50
N SER A 12 -22.22 8.48 4.28
CA SER A 12 -21.62 7.99 3.05
C SER A 12 -21.68 9.07 1.96
N LYS A 13 -20.76 9.00 0.99
CA LYS A 13 -20.70 9.99 -0.09
C LYS A 13 -22.04 10.16 -0.81
N ALA A 14 -22.70 9.05 -1.16
CA ALA A 14 -23.98 9.08 -1.86
C ALA A 14 -25.10 9.73 -1.03
N THR A 15 -25.13 9.47 0.29
CA THR A 15 -26.16 10.06 1.16
C THR A 15 -25.90 11.55 1.38
N VAL A 16 -24.65 11.96 1.58
CA VAL A 16 -24.26 13.38 1.71
C VAL A 16 -24.52 14.15 0.42
N GLU A 17 -24.20 13.59 -0.76
CA GLU A 17 -24.49 14.22 -2.06
C GLU A 17 -26.01 14.36 -2.29
N SER A 18 -26.80 13.34 -1.94
CA SER A 18 -28.26 13.40 -2.04
C SER A 18 -28.86 14.44 -1.08
N GLN A 19 -28.35 14.54 0.15
CA GLN A 19 -28.76 15.56 1.11
C GLN A 19 -28.39 16.97 0.63
N PHE A 20 -27.20 17.14 0.07
CA PHE A 20 -26.75 18.39 -0.53
C PHE A 20 -27.66 18.84 -1.68
N GLN A 21 -27.96 17.94 -2.61
CA GLN A 21 -28.84 18.25 -3.74
C GLN A 21 -30.26 18.59 -3.25
N SER A 22 -30.83 17.76 -2.37
CA SER A 22 -32.19 17.95 -1.86
C SER A 22 -32.34 19.27 -1.11
N HIS A 23 -31.33 19.65 -0.31
CA HIS A 23 -31.35 20.93 0.39
C HIS A 23 -31.08 22.11 -0.54
N THR A 24 -30.25 21.95 -1.58
CA THR A 24 -30.05 23.00 -2.59
C THR A 24 -31.38 23.39 -3.23
N ASP A 25 -32.19 22.40 -3.61
CA ASP A 25 -33.51 22.63 -4.21
C ASP A 25 -34.46 23.33 -3.22
N LEU A 26 -34.45 22.90 -1.96
CA LEU A 26 -35.26 23.52 -0.89
C LEU A 26 -34.83 24.95 -0.57
N HIS A 27 -33.52 25.22 -0.56
CA HIS A 27 -32.96 26.55 -0.33
C HIS A 27 -33.38 27.53 -1.43
N ASN A 28 -33.24 27.11 -2.69
CA ASN A 28 -33.69 27.91 -3.84
C ASN A 28 -35.18 28.22 -3.77
N MET A 29 -36.02 27.26 -3.33
CA MET A 29 -37.45 27.51 -3.12
C MET A 29 -37.71 28.55 -2.02
N ILE A 30 -36.95 28.51 -0.92
CA ILE A 30 -37.07 29.50 0.16
C ILE A 30 -36.68 30.90 -0.35
N GLU A 31 -35.60 31.03 -1.11
CA GLU A 31 -35.18 32.32 -1.70
C GLU A 31 -36.25 32.89 -2.63
N VAL A 32 -36.77 32.10 -3.57
CA VAL A 32 -37.84 32.53 -4.49
C VAL A 32 -39.11 32.92 -3.76
N ILE A 33 -39.50 32.19 -2.70
CA ILE A 33 -40.65 32.55 -1.87
C ILE A 33 -40.38 33.88 -1.15
N GLY A 34 -39.17 34.08 -0.64
CA GLY A 34 -38.73 35.34 -0.02
C GLY A 34 -38.86 36.53 -0.97
N GLU A 35 -38.33 36.42 -2.19
CA GLU A 35 -38.43 37.47 -3.22
C GLU A 35 -39.89 37.81 -3.54
N ARG A 36 -40.74 36.78 -3.75
CA ARG A 36 -42.17 36.98 -4.04
C ARG A 36 -42.94 37.63 -2.89
N VAL A 37 -42.56 37.35 -1.64
CA VAL A 37 -43.13 38.01 -0.47
C VAL A 37 -42.76 39.49 -0.44
N GLU A 38 -41.51 39.83 -0.74
CA GLU A 38 -41.09 41.24 -0.84
C GLU A 38 -41.77 41.99 -2.00
N GLU A 39 -41.92 41.35 -3.16
CA GLU A 39 -42.69 41.92 -4.28
C GLU A 39 -44.16 42.17 -3.91
N ALA A 40 -44.81 41.22 -3.22
CA ALA A 40 -46.19 41.37 -2.77
C ALA A 40 -46.36 42.53 -1.76
N LYS A 41 -45.39 42.72 -0.85
CA LYS A 41 -45.36 43.86 0.09
C LYS A 41 -45.33 45.21 -0.63
N LEU A 42 -44.56 45.32 -1.72
CA LEU A 42 -44.48 46.56 -2.50
C LEU A 42 -45.81 46.90 -3.19
N LEU A 43 -46.61 45.89 -3.54
CA LEU A 43 -47.90 46.05 -4.21
C LEU A 43 -49.05 46.33 -3.24
N GLU A 44 -49.08 45.70 -2.05
CA GLU A 44 -50.14 45.87 -1.05
C GLU A 44 -49.76 46.89 0.04
N LYS A 45 -49.99 48.19 -0.22
CA LYS A 45 -49.61 49.29 0.69
C LYS A 45 -50.33 49.32 2.06
N LYS A 46 -51.26 48.41 2.33
CA LYS A 46 -51.99 48.27 3.61
C LYS A 46 -52.62 46.87 3.70
N ALA A 47 -51.90 45.90 4.24
CA ALA A 47 -52.51 44.71 4.80
C ALA A 47 -51.69 44.28 6.02
N GLU A 48 -52.40 43.91 7.10
CA GLU A 48 -51.87 43.26 8.29
C GLU A 48 -51.31 41.87 7.93
N MET A 49 -50.22 41.83 7.16
CA MET A 49 -49.57 40.62 6.67
C MET A 49 -48.13 40.51 7.19
N CYS A 50 -47.87 41.04 8.40
CA CYS A 50 -46.57 40.97 9.07
C CYS A 50 -46.67 40.29 10.45
N SER A 51 -47.29 39.12 10.54
CA SER A 51 -47.12 38.22 11.71
C SER A 51 -46.09 37.11 11.48
N ASN A 52 -45.46 37.05 10.30
CA ASN A 52 -44.57 35.96 9.92
C ASN A 52 -43.21 36.42 9.34
N GLU A 53 -42.85 37.69 9.46
CA GLU A 53 -41.57 38.23 8.96
C GLU A 53 -40.38 37.66 9.75
N GLU A 54 -40.49 37.64 11.08
CA GLU A 54 -39.52 36.98 11.97
C GLU A 54 -39.40 35.48 11.66
N TYR A 55 -40.50 34.83 11.30
CA TYR A 55 -40.53 33.41 10.94
C TYR A 55 -39.87 33.13 9.58
N MET A 56 -40.11 33.97 8.58
CA MET A 56 -39.46 33.87 7.26
C MET A 56 -37.96 34.16 7.35
N GLN A 57 -37.56 35.15 8.15
CA GLN A 57 -36.15 35.44 8.41
C GLN A 57 -35.48 34.25 9.11
N LEU A 58 -36.12 33.69 10.13
CA LEU A 58 -35.60 32.51 10.84
C LEU A 58 -35.44 31.29 9.91
N ILE A 59 -36.41 31.03 9.03
CA ILE A 59 -36.29 29.94 8.04
C ILE A 59 -35.13 30.20 7.08
N SER A 60 -34.96 31.44 6.61
CA SER A 60 -33.85 31.82 5.73
C SER A 60 -32.50 31.65 6.44
N ASP A 61 -32.37 32.10 7.68
CA ASP A 61 -31.15 32.00 8.48
C ASP A 61 -30.79 30.54 8.79
N ILE A 62 -31.77 29.71 9.16
CA ILE A 62 -31.57 28.27 9.38
C ILE A 62 -31.17 27.57 8.07
N SER A 63 -31.87 27.86 6.98
CA SER A 63 -31.62 27.26 5.66
C SER A 63 -30.23 27.64 5.13
N THR A 64 -29.84 28.91 5.23
CA THR A 64 -28.48 29.36 4.84
C THR A 64 -27.40 28.72 5.71
N SER A 65 -27.62 28.59 7.03
CA SER A 65 -26.68 27.93 7.93
C SER A 65 -26.51 26.46 7.57
N TYR A 66 -27.63 25.72 7.44
CA TYR A 66 -27.61 24.31 7.07
C TYR A 66 -27.00 24.09 5.69
N MET A 67 -27.29 24.96 4.71
CA MET A 67 -26.70 24.89 3.38
C MET A 67 -25.17 25.03 3.42
N LYS A 68 -24.64 25.94 4.25
CA LYS A 68 -23.19 26.08 4.45
C LYS A 68 -22.58 24.82 5.05
N ASP A 69 -23.23 24.22 6.03
CA ASP A 69 -22.73 23.02 6.71
C ASP A 69 -22.76 21.79 5.79
N VAL A 70 -23.89 21.52 5.12
CA VAL A 70 -23.97 20.43 4.13
C VAL A 70 -22.99 20.63 2.98
N SER A 71 -22.79 21.86 2.51
CA SER A 71 -21.81 22.13 1.46
C SER A 71 -20.38 21.80 1.89
N LYS A 72 -19.99 22.20 3.10
CA LYS A 72 -18.67 21.87 3.66
C LYS A 72 -18.50 20.37 3.88
N LEU A 73 -19.53 19.70 4.41
CA LEU A 73 -19.50 18.25 4.59
C LEU A 73 -19.37 17.53 3.26
N ASN A 74 -20.11 17.95 2.23
CA ASN A 74 -20.03 17.35 0.90
C ASN A 74 -18.64 17.50 0.27
N ASP A 75 -18.01 18.68 0.38
CA ASP A 75 -16.64 18.89 -0.08
C ASP A 75 -15.63 18.03 0.69
N PHE A 76 -15.73 17.97 2.03
CA PHE A 76 -14.87 17.14 2.87
C PHE A 76 -15.00 15.65 2.53
N VAL A 77 -16.23 15.13 2.50
CA VAL A 77 -16.51 13.71 2.21
C VAL A 77 -16.09 13.36 0.79
N GLY A 78 -16.32 14.26 -0.19
CA GLY A 78 -15.86 14.08 -1.56
C GLY A 78 -14.34 13.91 -1.66
N ARG A 79 -13.58 14.76 -0.95
CA ARG A 79 -12.11 14.68 -0.90
C ARG A 79 -11.62 13.43 -0.17
N ALA A 80 -12.18 13.14 1.01
CA ALA A 80 -11.82 11.96 1.79
C ALA A 80 -12.08 10.66 1.01
N THR A 81 -13.23 10.57 0.36
CA THR A 81 -13.60 9.39 -0.45
C THR A 81 -12.65 9.19 -1.63
N ALA A 82 -12.25 10.27 -2.31
CA ALA A 82 -11.30 10.17 -3.42
C ALA A 82 -9.95 9.60 -2.98
N GLU A 83 -9.47 10.02 -1.81
CA GLU A 83 -8.22 9.52 -1.23
C GLU A 83 -8.36 8.07 -0.73
N LEU A 84 -9.48 7.70 -0.10
CA LEU A 84 -9.76 6.31 0.29
C LEU A 84 -9.81 5.35 -0.90
N ILE A 85 -10.43 5.76 -2.01
CA ILE A 85 -10.43 4.96 -3.25
C ILE A 85 -9.00 4.77 -3.75
N TRP A 86 -8.18 5.83 -3.75
CA TRP A 86 -6.78 5.73 -4.17
C TRP A 86 -6.00 4.77 -3.26
N LEU A 87 -6.19 4.84 -1.93
CA LEU A 87 -5.53 3.96 -0.97
C LEU A 87 -5.88 2.48 -1.22
N ASN A 88 -7.18 2.17 -1.33
CA ASN A 88 -7.66 0.80 -1.55
C ASN A 88 -7.15 0.23 -2.89
N GLN A 89 -7.10 1.03 -3.95
CA GLN A 89 -6.57 0.58 -5.25
C GLN A 89 -5.08 0.22 -5.18
N HIS A 90 -4.30 0.93 -4.37
CA HIS A 90 -2.88 0.63 -4.18
C HIS A 90 -2.68 -0.57 -3.26
N GLU A 91 -3.46 -0.66 -2.19
CA GLU A 91 -3.51 -1.85 -1.34
C GLU A 91 -3.78 -3.11 -2.18
N GLU A 92 -4.88 -3.14 -2.95
CA GLU A 92 -5.27 -4.30 -3.77
C GLU A 92 -4.16 -4.71 -4.75
N ARG A 93 -3.48 -3.73 -5.37
CA ARG A 93 -2.37 -3.97 -6.29
C ARG A 93 -1.19 -4.62 -5.60
N GLU A 94 -0.82 -4.13 -4.42
CA GLU A 94 0.35 -4.60 -3.67
C GLU A 94 0.08 -5.97 -3.04
N ILE A 95 -1.12 -6.18 -2.53
CA ILE A 95 -1.61 -7.46 -2.01
C ILE A 95 -1.70 -8.52 -3.10
N ALA A 96 -2.12 -8.15 -4.32
CA ALA A 96 -2.22 -9.08 -5.44
C ALA A 96 -0.87 -9.41 -6.11
N TYR A 97 0.22 -8.75 -5.73
CA TYR A 97 1.53 -8.96 -6.34
C TYR A 97 2.13 -10.32 -5.93
N ASP A 98 2.62 -11.07 -6.91
CA ASP A 98 3.26 -12.35 -6.68
C ASP A 98 4.74 -12.17 -6.24
N TRP A 99 5.05 -12.53 -5.00
CA TRP A 99 6.39 -12.50 -4.43
C TRP A 99 7.14 -13.84 -4.51
N SER A 100 6.67 -14.79 -5.32
CA SER A 100 7.32 -16.09 -5.57
C SER A 100 8.52 -16.01 -6.54
N ASP A 101 9.13 -17.16 -6.83
CA ASP A 101 10.25 -17.22 -7.77
C ASP A 101 9.85 -16.97 -9.24
N HIS A 102 8.56 -17.11 -9.59
CA HIS A 102 8.05 -16.83 -10.93
C HIS A 102 8.19 -15.36 -11.33
N SER A 103 8.06 -14.44 -10.36
CA SER A 103 8.08 -13.00 -10.59
C SER A 103 9.49 -12.40 -10.55
N LEU A 104 10.52 -13.21 -10.31
CA LEU A 104 11.93 -12.79 -10.28
C LEU A 104 12.40 -12.01 -11.52
N PRO A 105 12.06 -12.40 -12.77
CA PRO A 105 12.46 -11.63 -13.95
C PRO A 105 11.92 -10.19 -13.95
N ASN A 106 10.80 -9.95 -13.26
CA ASN A 106 10.13 -8.65 -13.19
C ASN A 106 10.56 -7.80 -11.98
N LEU A 107 11.54 -8.27 -11.19
CA LEU A 107 11.93 -7.60 -9.93
C LEU A 107 12.45 -6.17 -10.17
N ALA A 108 13.17 -5.93 -11.26
CA ALA A 108 13.65 -4.59 -11.62
C ALA A 108 12.46 -3.63 -11.89
N ALA A 109 11.48 -4.06 -12.68
CA ALA A 109 10.28 -3.28 -12.94
C ALA A 109 9.47 -3.04 -11.66
N LYS A 110 9.40 -4.03 -10.76
CA LYS A 110 8.74 -3.87 -9.45
C LYS A 110 9.47 -2.85 -8.57
N LYS A 111 10.80 -2.82 -8.59
CA LYS A 111 11.60 -1.82 -7.87
C LYS A 111 11.35 -0.40 -8.38
N ASP A 112 11.28 -0.24 -9.70
CA ASP A 112 10.96 1.06 -10.32
C ASP A 112 9.52 1.50 -9.98
N SER A 113 8.56 0.58 -10.08
CA SER A 113 7.16 0.83 -9.68
C SER A 113 7.04 1.18 -8.20
N HIS A 114 7.81 0.54 -7.32
CA HIS A 114 7.83 0.88 -5.90
C HIS A 114 8.43 2.26 -5.65
N SER A 115 9.50 2.63 -6.36
CA SER A 115 10.08 3.99 -6.31
C SER A 115 9.08 5.07 -6.73
N GLU A 116 8.24 4.77 -7.73
CA GLU A 116 7.16 5.66 -8.14
C GLU A 116 6.05 5.76 -7.09
N LEU A 117 5.64 4.63 -6.50
CA LEU A 117 4.70 4.60 -5.38
C LEU A 117 5.19 5.46 -4.20
N LEU A 118 6.47 5.41 -3.83
CA LEU A 118 7.02 6.24 -2.77
C LEU A 118 6.86 7.75 -3.05
N LYS A 119 7.14 8.18 -4.28
CA LYS A 119 6.95 9.59 -4.69
C LYS A 119 5.48 9.99 -4.69
N GLU A 120 4.59 9.08 -5.07
CA GLU A 120 3.15 9.33 -4.97
C GLU A 120 2.69 9.44 -3.52
N MET A 121 3.17 8.54 -2.64
CA MET A 121 2.89 8.57 -1.22
C MET A 121 3.33 9.89 -0.58
N GLU A 122 4.50 10.42 -0.90
CA GLU A 122 4.96 11.73 -0.40
C GLU A 122 3.97 12.86 -0.76
N ARG A 123 3.44 12.87 -1.99
CA ARG A 123 2.42 13.85 -2.41
C ARG A 123 1.07 13.62 -1.71
N LYS A 124 0.73 12.36 -1.51
CA LYS A 124 -0.54 11.95 -0.88
C LYS A 124 -0.56 12.24 0.61
N GLU A 125 0.57 12.12 1.31
CA GLU A 125 0.71 12.51 2.71
C GLU A 125 0.31 13.97 2.93
N ILE A 126 0.79 14.88 2.09
CA ILE A 126 0.42 16.31 2.16
C ILE A 126 -1.09 16.48 1.97
N THR A 127 -1.68 15.76 1.01
CA THR A 127 -3.10 15.85 0.69
C THR A 127 -3.97 15.31 1.83
N ILE A 128 -3.61 14.14 2.39
CA ILE A 128 -4.30 13.51 3.52
C ILE A 128 -4.18 14.40 4.75
N ASN A 129 -3.01 14.93 5.07
CA ASN A 129 -2.82 15.86 6.19
C ASN A 129 -3.67 17.12 6.05
N ARG A 130 -3.85 17.63 4.83
CA ARG A 130 -4.75 18.76 4.56
C ARG A 130 -6.22 18.40 4.81
N ILE A 131 -6.65 17.19 4.42
CA ILE A 131 -8.02 16.71 4.67
C ILE A 131 -8.25 16.50 6.17
N GLN A 132 -7.29 15.91 6.88
CA GLN A 132 -7.32 15.77 8.34
C GLN A 132 -7.40 17.14 9.03
N GLY A 133 -6.63 18.14 8.54
CA GLY A 133 -6.70 19.52 9.01
C GLY A 133 -8.07 20.16 8.79
N LEU A 134 -8.69 19.94 7.62
CA LEU A 134 -10.04 20.40 7.32
C LEU A 134 -11.08 19.76 8.26
N GLY A 135 -11.01 18.44 8.46
CA GLY A 135 -11.90 17.72 9.38
C GLY A 135 -11.78 18.24 10.81
N ASN A 136 -10.56 18.42 11.33
CA ASN A 136 -10.32 19.02 12.64
C ASN A 136 -10.90 20.44 12.75
N GLN A 137 -10.76 21.27 11.71
CA GLN A 137 -11.33 22.61 11.70
C GLN A 137 -12.87 22.57 11.73
N MET A 138 -13.50 21.64 11.02
CA MET A 138 -14.95 21.46 11.05
C MET A 138 -15.43 21.05 12.45
N LEU A 139 -14.72 20.13 13.11
CA LEU A 139 -15.01 19.72 14.49
C LEU A 139 -14.85 20.89 15.48
N GLN A 140 -13.78 21.68 15.36
CA GLN A 140 -13.56 22.88 16.20
C GLN A 140 -14.65 23.95 16.03
N ASN A 141 -15.21 24.05 14.82
CA ASN A 141 -16.33 24.95 14.53
C ASN A 141 -17.69 24.38 14.95
N ASN A 142 -17.72 23.26 15.70
CA ASN A 142 -18.93 22.55 16.14
C ASN A 142 -19.85 22.15 14.99
N HIS A 143 -19.27 21.66 13.89
CA HIS A 143 -20.06 21.15 12.78
C HIS A 143 -20.97 19.99 13.25
N PRO A 144 -22.26 20.00 12.91
CA PRO A 144 -23.24 19.06 13.48
C PRO A 144 -23.06 17.59 13.03
N ALA A 145 -22.34 17.35 11.93
CA ALA A 145 -21.99 16.01 11.41
C ALA A 145 -20.72 15.40 12.04
N VAL A 146 -20.57 15.44 13.36
CA VAL A 146 -19.35 14.98 14.07
C VAL A 146 -19.01 13.53 13.74
N ASP A 147 -19.97 12.62 13.90
CA ASP A 147 -19.77 11.18 13.72
C ASP A 147 -19.25 10.84 12.31
N SER A 148 -19.83 11.46 11.28
CA SER A 148 -19.41 11.25 9.89
C SER A 148 -17.99 11.77 9.65
N ILE A 149 -17.66 12.96 10.17
CA ILE A 149 -16.32 13.55 10.01
C ILE A 149 -15.27 12.66 10.68
N GLU A 150 -15.50 12.25 11.92
CA GLU A 150 -14.60 11.38 12.68
C GLU A 150 -14.43 10.01 12.01
N ALA A 151 -15.51 9.42 11.49
CA ALA A 151 -15.45 8.15 10.77
C ALA A 151 -14.57 8.22 9.51
N PHE A 152 -14.74 9.26 8.67
CA PHE A 152 -13.90 9.44 7.48
C PHE A 152 -12.44 9.76 7.84
N MET A 153 -12.20 10.57 8.88
CA MET A 153 -10.84 10.84 9.37
C MET A 153 -10.15 9.58 9.88
N GLY A 154 -10.85 8.77 10.67
CA GLY A 154 -10.36 7.50 11.20
C GLY A 154 -10.09 6.48 10.11
N ALA A 155 -10.98 6.37 9.11
CA ALA A 155 -10.78 5.50 7.95
C ALA A 155 -9.54 5.89 7.15
N LEU A 156 -9.36 7.20 6.86
CA LEU A 156 -8.17 7.70 6.17
C LEU A 156 -6.89 7.40 6.94
N GLN A 157 -6.88 7.63 8.25
CA GLN A 157 -5.71 7.36 9.09
C GLN A 157 -5.37 5.87 9.11
N THR A 158 -6.39 5.02 9.26
CA THR A 158 -6.22 3.56 9.29
C THR A 158 -5.66 3.05 7.97
N GLN A 159 -6.27 3.45 6.84
CA GLN A 159 -5.83 3.02 5.52
C GLN A 159 -4.45 3.58 5.14
N TRP A 160 -4.15 4.81 5.53
CA TRP A 160 -2.81 5.38 5.35
C TRP A 160 -1.75 4.62 6.13
N SER A 161 -2.01 4.35 7.41
CA SER A 161 -1.11 3.55 8.25
C SER A 161 -0.92 2.15 7.70
N TRP A 162 -1.97 1.53 7.16
CA TRP A 162 -1.88 0.21 6.53
C TRP A 162 -1.00 0.22 5.28
N LEU A 163 -1.17 1.20 4.38
CA LEU A 163 -0.33 1.31 3.19
C LEU A 163 1.16 1.53 3.55
N LEU A 164 1.46 2.23 4.65
CA LEU A 164 2.83 2.37 5.16
C LEU A 164 3.41 1.03 5.63
N GLN A 165 2.61 0.16 6.25
CA GLN A 165 3.04 -1.20 6.62
C GLN A 165 3.33 -2.04 5.37
N LEU A 166 2.43 -2.02 4.37
CA LEU A 166 2.63 -2.71 3.10
C LEU A 166 3.90 -2.24 2.39
N ARG A 167 4.14 -0.92 2.35
CA ARG A 167 5.38 -0.34 1.83
C ARG A 167 6.62 -0.98 2.49
N GLN A 168 6.63 -1.11 3.82
CA GLN A 168 7.75 -1.71 4.54
C GLN A 168 7.95 -3.19 4.17
N CYS A 169 6.86 -3.94 4.00
CA CYS A 169 6.93 -5.34 3.54
C CYS A 169 7.50 -5.44 2.13
N ILE A 170 7.10 -4.55 1.22
CA ILE A 170 7.60 -4.50 -0.16
C ILE A 170 9.11 -4.26 -0.16
N GLU A 171 9.63 -3.34 0.66
CA GLU A 171 11.07 -3.09 0.78
C GLU A 171 11.83 -4.36 1.20
N VAL A 172 11.33 -5.07 2.22
CA VAL A 172 11.93 -6.32 2.68
C VAL A 172 11.87 -7.38 1.58
N HIS A 173 10.74 -7.56 0.91
CA HIS A 173 10.63 -8.52 -0.18
C HIS A 173 11.55 -8.19 -1.37
N LEU A 174 11.67 -6.92 -1.75
CA LEU A 174 12.61 -6.48 -2.79
C LEU A 174 14.05 -6.84 -2.41
N GLN A 175 14.44 -6.58 -1.16
CA GLN A 175 15.78 -6.88 -0.66
C GLN A 175 16.05 -8.38 -0.63
N GLU A 176 15.14 -9.17 -0.07
CA GLU A 176 15.28 -10.62 0.08
C GLU A 176 15.24 -11.33 -1.29
N ASN A 177 14.33 -10.93 -2.20
CA ASN A 177 14.26 -11.50 -3.54
C ASN A 177 15.50 -11.14 -4.39
N THR A 178 16.04 -9.93 -4.23
CA THR A 178 17.32 -9.55 -4.87
C THR A 178 18.46 -10.40 -4.34
N THR A 179 18.51 -10.61 -3.02
CA THR A 179 19.54 -11.43 -2.37
C THR A 179 19.44 -12.89 -2.81
N TYR A 180 18.22 -13.42 -2.94
CA TYR A 180 17.93 -14.75 -3.50
C TYR A 180 18.47 -14.89 -4.92
N GLN A 181 18.13 -13.94 -5.83
CA GLN A 181 18.62 -13.99 -7.21
C GLN A 181 20.15 -13.95 -7.29
N GLN A 182 20.77 -13.02 -6.56
CA GLN A 182 22.22 -12.89 -6.54
C GLN A 182 22.88 -14.18 -6.03
N PHE A 183 22.34 -14.77 -4.96
CA PHE A 183 22.86 -16.03 -4.41
C PHE A 183 22.83 -17.17 -5.43
N PHE A 184 21.71 -17.39 -6.12
CA PHE A 184 21.62 -18.46 -7.11
C PHE A 184 22.47 -18.19 -8.36
N SER A 185 22.65 -16.92 -8.72
CA SER A 185 23.59 -16.52 -9.79
C SER A 185 25.03 -16.87 -9.40
N ASP A 186 25.47 -16.42 -8.22
CA ASP A 186 26.83 -16.66 -7.71
C ASP A 186 27.11 -18.15 -7.52
N ALA A 187 26.14 -18.90 -6.98
CA ALA A 187 26.26 -20.34 -6.79
C ALA A 187 26.39 -21.09 -8.12
N LYS A 188 25.63 -20.68 -9.14
CA LYS A 188 25.71 -21.25 -10.49
C LYS A 188 27.02 -20.89 -11.18
N GLU A 189 27.50 -19.67 -11.02
CA GLU A 189 28.82 -19.27 -11.52
C GLU A 189 29.92 -20.11 -10.86
N ALA A 190 29.87 -20.30 -9.55
CA ALA A 190 30.82 -21.13 -8.82
C ALA A 190 30.78 -22.61 -9.25
N GLU A 191 29.59 -23.17 -9.43
CA GLU A 191 29.43 -24.52 -9.96
C GLU A 191 30.05 -24.66 -11.36
N LEU A 192 29.76 -23.71 -12.26
CA LEU A 192 30.28 -23.73 -13.62
C LEU A 192 31.80 -23.53 -13.66
N PHE A 193 32.34 -22.65 -12.83
CA PHE A 193 33.78 -22.46 -12.70
C PHE A 193 34.46 -23.76 -12.28
N LEU A 194 33.99 -24.39 -11.20
CA LEU A 194 34.56 -25.64 -10.68
C LEU A 194 34.45 -26.78 -11.72
N LYS A 195 33.34 -26.87 -12.44
CA LYS A 195 33.18 -27.86 -13.53
C LYS A 195 34.17 -27.65 -14.67
N ARG A 196 34.36 -26.40 -15.12
CA ARG A 196 35.35 -26.08 -16.17
C ARG A 196 36.76 -26.43 -15.71
N GLN A 197 37.11 -26.06 -14.48
CA GLN A 197 38.43 -26.30 -13.92
C GLN A 197 38.72 -27.79 -13.74
N HIS A 198 37.73 -28.57 -13.31
CA HIS A 198 37.82 -30.02 -13.28
C HIS A 198 38.12 -30.63 -14.66
N GLU A 199 37.45 -30.13 -15.71
CA GLU A 199 37.70 -30.60 -17.08
C GLU A 199 39.08 -30.19 -17.61
N VAL A 200 39.54 -28.97 -17.32
CA VAL A 200 40.90 -28.50 -17.66
C VAL A 200 41.96 -29.40 -17.02
N ILE A 201 41.81 -29.72 -15.73
CA ILE A 201 42.77 -30.61 -15.05
C ILE A 201 42.79 -31.97 -15.75
N ARG A 202 41.62 -32.53 -16.00
CA ARG A 202 41.46 -33.87 -16.58
C ARG A 202 42.08 -33.97 -17.98
N GLN A 203 41.97 -32.92 -18.80
CA GLN A 203 42.50 -32.90 -20.16
C GLN A 203 44.00 -32.57 -20.20
N LYS A 204 44.46 -31.63 -19.39
CA LYS A 204 45.83 -31.09 -19.47
C LYS A 204 46.86 -31.94 -18.73
N TYR A 205 46.48 -32.63 -17.65
CA TYR A 205 47.39 -33.39 -16.79
C TYR A 205 47.21 -34.91 -16.94
N THR A 206 47.20 -35.40 -18.17
CA THR A 206 47.23 -36.85 -18.44
C THR A 206 48.64 -37.40 -18.27
N CYS A 207 48.79 -38.55 -17.61
CA CYS A 207 50.09 -39.17 -17.42
C CYS A 207 50.55 -39.93 -18.67
N ASP A 208 51.54 -39.38 -19.39
CA ASP A 208 52.29 -40.08 -20.43
C ASP A 208 53.61 -40.61 -19.88
N LYS A 209 53.84 -41.92 -19.99
CA LYS A 209 55.07 -42.60 -19.53
C LYS A 209 56.28 -42.32 -20.42
N HIS A 210 56.07 -41.77 -21.61
CA HIS A 210 57.11 -41.46 -22.59
C HIS A 210 57.42 -39.96 -22.69
N ALA A 211 56.79 -39.13 -21.84
CA ALA A 211 57.04 -37.69 -21.79
C ALA A 211 58.50 -37.37 -21.39
N SER A 212 59.05 -36.30 -21.97
CA SER A 212 60.37 -35.79 -21.58
C SER A 212 60.35 -35.19 -20.16
N LEU A 213 61.50 -35.19 -19.49
CA LEU A 213 61.64 -34.60 -18.15
C LEU A 213 61.21 -33.13 -18.12
N GLU A 214 61.67 -32.34 -19.09
CA GLU A 214 61.34 -30.91 -19.23
C GLU A 214 59.82 -30.68 -19.35
N HIS A 215 59.11 -31.53 -20.10
CA HIS A 215 57.66 -31.42 -20.25
C HIS A 215 56.94 -31.72 -18.93
N VAL A 216 57.39 -32.73 -18.19
CA VAL A 216 56.84 -33.09 -16.87
C VAL A 216 57.08 -31.98 -15.84
N GLU A 217 58.27 -31.38 -15.82
CA GLU A 217 58.59 -30.24 -14.94
C GLU A 217 57.67 -29.04 -15.23
N GLN A 218 57.41 -28.74 -16.51
CA GLN A 218 56.49 -27.68 -16.88
C GLN A 218 55.03 -27.97 -16.49
N LEU A 219 54.58 -29.23 -16.61
CA LEU A 219 53.26 -29.64 -16.11
C LEU A 219 53.16 -29.48 -14.59
N LEU A 220 54.20 -29.81 -13.82
CA LEU A 220 54.21 -29.64 -12.36
C LEU A 220 54.14 -28.17 -11.95
N GLN A 221 54.87 -27.30 -12.65
CA GLN A 221 54.81 -25.86 -12.39
C GLN A 221 53.41 -25.30 -12.68
N ASN A 222 52.83 -25.64 -13.83
CA ASN A 222 51.46 -25.25 -14.17
C ASN A 222 50.44 -25.75 -13.11
N LEU A 223 50.59 -26.99 -12.63
CA LEU A 223 49.70 -27.56 -11.62
C LEU A 223 49.78 -26.83 -10.28
N ALA A 224 50.96 -26.33 -9.90
CA ALA A 224 51.13 -25.53 -8.69
C ALA A 224 50.41 -24.18 -8.79
N GLU A 225 50.50 -23.50 -9.95
CA GLU A 225 49.77 -22.26 -10.21
C GLU A 225 48.24 -22.48 -10.18
N GLU A 226 47.76 -23.55 -10.82
CA GLU A 226 46.35 -23.92 -10.78
C GLU A 226 45.88 -24.19 -9.34
N ARG A 227 46.65 -24.94 -8.55
CA ARG A 227 46.36 -25.21 -7.14
C ARG A 227 46.18 -23.92 -6.34
N ASP A 228 47.04 -22.93 -6.54
CA ASP A 228 46.96 -21.66 -5.83
C ASP A 228 45.70 -20.87 -6.25
N SER A 229 45.33 -20.93 -7.52
CA SER A 229 44.04 -20.41 -8.03
C SER A 229 42.83 -21.09 -7.35
N TYR A 230 42.84 -22.42 -7.20
CA TYR A 230 41.79 -23.16 -6.46
C TYR A 230 41.70 -22.75 -4.99
N MET A 231 42.85 -22.59 -4.32
CA MET A 231 42.88 -22.18 -2.92
C MET A 231 42.29 -20.78 -2.74
N ASN A 232 42.50 -19.88 -3.69
CA ASN A 232 41.85 -18.57 -3.70
C ASN A 232 40.34 -18.70 -3.94
N TYR A 233 39.90 -19.56 -4.85
CA TYR A 233 38.48 -19.76 -5.15
C TYR A 233 37.70 -20.44 -4.01
N ARG A 234 38.38 -21.20 -3.15
CA ARG A 234 37.78 -21.82 -1.96
C ARG A 234 37.07 -20.79 -1.08
N GLN A 235 37.59 -19.56 -0.97
CA GLN A 235 36.95 -18.52 -0.19
C GLN A 235 35.61 -18.09 -0.80
N THR A 236 35.52 -18.00 -2.13
CA THR A 236 34.27 -17.71 -2.85
C THR A 236 33.21 -18.77 -2.55
N VAL A 237 33.57 -20.05 -2.61
CA VAL A 237 32.66 -21.16 -2.29
C VAL A 237 32.22 -21.10 -0.82
N ALA A 238 33.15 -20.81 0.11
CA ALA A 238 32.82 -20.65 1.52
C ALA A 238 31.84 -19.50 1.77
N ASN A 239 31.99 -18.38 1.07
CA ASN A 239 31.09 -17.24 1.16
C ASN A 239 29.68 -17.58 0.65
N VAL A 240 29.58 -18.28 -0.49
CA VAL A 240 28.30 -18.79 -1.03
C VAL A 240 27.64 -19.74 -0.02
N ALA A 241 28.39 -20.71 0.52
CA ALA A 241 27.88 -21.64 1.51
C ALA A 241 27.42 -20.94 2.82
N GLY A 242 28.10 -19.86 3.22
CA GLY A 242 27.70 -19.03 4.34
C GLY A 242 26.35 -18.35 4.11
N ARG A 243 26.20 -17.69 2.94
CA ARG A 243 24.96 -16.99 2.54
C ARG A 243 23.77 -17.93 2.40
N ALA A 244 23.98 -19.18 1.97
CA ALA A 244 22.90 -20.17 1.80
C ALA A 244 22.02 -20.34 3.06
N LYS A 245 22.57 -20.12 4.26
CA LYS A 245 21.86 -20.26 5.54
C LYS A 245 20.82 -19.17 5.80
N THR A 246 20.92 -18.03 5.10
CA THR A 246 20.05 -16.87 5.32
C THR A 246 19.10 -16.61 4.15
N ILE A 247 19.17 -17.41 3.09
CA ILE A 247 18.32 -17.21 1.89
C ILE A 247 16.88 -17.62 2.19
N VAL A 248 15.95 -16.73 1.89
CA VAL A 248 14.49 -16.96 2.04
C VAL A 248 13.96 -18.01 1.06
N GLN A 249 12.82 -18.60 1.40
CA GLN A 249 12.13 -19.56 0.54
C GLN A 249 11.07 -18.86 -0.32
N LEU A 250 11.28 -18.83 -1.64
CA LEU A 250 10.34 -18.21 -2.58
C LEU A 250 9.37 -19.21 -3.20
N LYS A 251 9.84 -20.42 -3.53
CA LYS A 251 9.02 -21.45 -4.21
C LYS A 251 7.69 -21.76 -3.51
N PRO A 252 7.65 -21.96 -2.17
CA PRO A 252 6.40 -22.20 -1.48
C PRO A 252 5.32 -21.16 -1.75
N ARG A 253 5.73 -19.90 -2.04
CA ARG A 253 4.82 -18.76 -2.28
C ARG A 253 3.91 -18.92 -3.50
N HIS A 254 4.20 -19.86 -4.38
CA HIS A 254 3.35 -20.14 -5.53
C HIS A 254 2.41 -21.33 -5.22
N PRO A 255 1.11 -21.26 -5.57
CA PRO A 255 0.17 -22.38 -5.39
C PRO A 255 0.60 -23.69 -6.06
N ASP A 256 1.37 -23.59 -7.15
CA ASP A 256 1.92 -24.76 -7.89
C ASP A 256 3.00 -25.52 -7.10
N HIS A 257 3.44 -24.99 -5.96
CA HIS A 257 4.42 -25.61 -5.08
C HIS A 257 3.79 -25.94 -3.71
N PRO A 258 2.86 -26.91 -3.67
CA PRO A 258 2.17 -27.28 -2.44
C PRO A 258 3.17 -27.81 -1.43
N VAL A 259 3.07 -27.29 -0.20
CA VAL A 259 3.93 -27.71 0.90
C VAL A 259 3.17 -28.70 1.76
N HIS A 260 3.69 -29.92 1.86
CA HIS A 260 3.05 -30.99 2.61
C HIS A 260 3.31 -30.93 4.13
N SER A 261 4.03 -29.92 4.61
CA SER A 261 4.35 -29.72 6.03
C SER A 261 4.10 -28.28 6.46
N ALA A 262 3.78 -28.08 7.74
CA ALA A 262 3.71 -26.76 8.34
C ALA A 262 5.03 -25.99 8.11
N LEU A 263 4.97 -24.87 7.37
CA LEU A 263 6.11 -23.98 7.22
C LEU A 263 6.02 -22.84 8.24
N PRO A 264 7.13 -22.53 8.93
CA PRO A 264 7.20 -21.32 9.73
C PRO A 264 7.24 -20.11 8.80
N ILE A 265 6.29 -19.20 8.99
CA ILE A 265 6.28 -17.88 8.35
C ILE A 265 6.54 -16.82 9.43
N LYS A 266 7.12 -15.69 9.02
CA LYS A 266 7.45 -14.59 9.92
C LYS A 266 6.69 -13.36 9.46
N ALA A 267 5.94 -12.73 10.36
CA ALA A 267 5.27 -11.49 10.09
C ALA A 267 6.27 -10.37 9.81
N LEU A 268 6.12 -9.66 8.69
CA LEU A 268 6.97 -8.53 8.31
C LEU A 268 6.50 -7.21 8.90
N CYS A 269 5.18 -7.07 9.09
CA CYS A 269 4.54 -5.87 9.61
C CYS A 269 3.48 -6.22 10.65
N GLU A 270 2.92 -5.19 11.26
CA GLU A 270 1.78 -5.31 12.16
C GLU A 270 0.50 -5.52 11.33
N TYR A 271 -0.24 -6.59 11.64
CA TYR A 271 -1.54 -6.87 11.03
C TYR A 271 -2.60 -7.01 12.13
N LYS A 272 -3.71 -6.27 11.98
CA LYS A 272 -4.85 -6.32 12.90
C LYS A 272 -6.10 -6.70 12.16
N LEU A 273 -6.80 -7.71 12.65
CA LEU A 273 -8.11 -8.11 12.18
C LEU A 273 -8.98 -8.45 13.40
N ASP A 274 -10.00 -7.62 13.65
CA ASP A 274 -10.87 -7.71 14.82
C ASP A 274 -10.08 -7.79 16.15
N GLU A 275 -10.16 -8.91 16.86
CA GLU A 275 -9.43 -9.16 18.12
C GLU A 275 -8.03 -9.77 17.89
N MET A 276 -7.67 -10.12 16.66
CA MET A 276 -6.39 -10.71 16.31
C MET A 276 -5.36 -9.63 15.98
N MET A 277 -4.21 -9.69 16.63
CA MET A 277 -3.05 -8.84 16.34
C MET A 277 -1.84 -9.74 16.09
N ILE A 278 -1.19 -9.51 14.95
CA ILE A 278 0.09 -10.13 14.60
C ILE A 278 1.13 -9.02 14.65
N ALA A 279 2.14 -9.16 15.51
CA ALA A 279 3.21 -8.19 15.63
C ALA A 279 4.35 -8.48 14.64
N PRO A 280 5.12 -7.45 14.24
CA PRO A 280 6.31 -7.66 13.42
C PRO A 280 7.28 -8.64 14.10
N GLY A 281 7.62 -9.70 13.38
CA GLY A 281 8.52 -10.75 13.84
C GLY A 281 7.87 -11.96 14.48
N ASP A 282 6.55 -11.95 14.69
CA ASP A 282 5.81 -13.12 15.15
C ASP A 282 5.97 -14.30 14.18
N GLN A 283 6.11 -15.50 14.74
CA GLN A 283 6.18 -16.73 13.97
C GLN A 283 4.78 -17.34 13.88
N CYS A 284 4.28 -17.48 12.65
CA CYS A 284 3.01 -18.11 12.38
C CYS A 284 3.23 -19.42 11.61
N ILE A 285 2.23 -20.29 11.64
CA ILE A 285 2.23 -21.53 10.87
C ILE A 285 1.16 -21.40 9.79
N HIS A 286 1.56 -21.69 8.55
CA HIS A 286 0.63 -21.75 7.44
C HIS A 286 -0.24 -23.01 7.53
N THR A 287 -1.56 -22.86 7.64
CA THR A 287 -2.51 -23.97 7.84
C THR A 287 -3.36 -24.33 6.60
N ASP A 288 -3.48 -23.43 5.62
CA ASP A 288 -4.43 -23.60 4.50
C ASP A 288 -3.75 -23.84 3.15
N TYR A 289 -3.84 -25.07 2.65
CA TYR A 289 -3.23 -25.53 1.39
C TYR A 289 -3.87 -24.94 0.10
N LEU A 290 -4.79 -23.97 0.21
CA LEU A 290 -5.63 -23.47 -0.88
C LEU A 290 -5.74 -21.93 -0.96
N SER A 291 -5.16 -21.21 0.00
CA SER A 291 -5.31 -19.76 0.11
C SER A 291 -4.03 -19.06 -0.37
N ARG A 292 -4.18 -18.07 -1.27
CA ARG A 292 -3.06 -17.26 -1.79
C ARG A 292 -2.27 -16.62 -0.64
N TRP A 293 -0.96 -16.52 -0.84
CA TRP A 293 -0.01 -15.94 0.09
C TRP A 293 -0.32 -14.46 0.32
N TYR A 294 -0.84 -14.14 1.50
CA TYR A 294 -1.06 -12.78 1.97
C TYR A 294 -0.34 -12.59 3.32
N MET A 295 0.97 -12.86 3.38
CA MET A 295 1.86 -12.46 4.48
C MET A 295 3.30 -12.32 3.99
#